data_AF-A0A840TQK7-F1
#
_entry.id   AF-A0A840TQK7-F1
#
_cell.length_a   1.000
_cell.length_b   1.000
_cell.length_c   1.000
_cell.angle_alpha   90.00
_cell.angle_beta   90.00
_cell.angle_gamma   90.00
#
_symmetry.space_group_name_H-M   'P 1'
#
loop_
_entity.id
_entity.type
_entity.pdbx_description
1 polymer ?
#
loop_
_entity_poly.entity_id
_entity_poly.type
_entity_poly.pdbx_seq_one_letter_code
_entity_poly.pdbx_strand_id
1 'polypeptide(L)'
;MRTERILRILRVVSWWIYIGAIVRALVQVGFFVGLLLSKEGTTPGNLLAQPQGLLLFVLAFSLSFTVVMLYVNLWKRVKDVLTRITISNPFTMDIARMLEKTGYLLLTIWIISFIGLNFRHYLKKHFSSLGQALDGIDADLLGFDARGMYLLAAALVYVISQVFKRGVELQQENELTI
;
A
#
# COMPACT_ATOMS: atom_id res chain seq x y z
N MET A 1 17.95 -4.01 27.12
CA MET A 1 17.68 -5.47 27.01
C MET A 1 16.26 -5.85 26.54
N ARG A 2 15.16 -5.54 27.26
CA ARG A 2 13.80 -5.95 26.82
C ARG A 2 13.35 -5.21 25.53
N THR A 3 13.52 -3.89 25.47
CA THR A 3 13.12 -3.05 24.32
C THR A 3 13.91 -3.37 23.05
N GLU A 4 15.22 -3.61 23.16
CA GLU A 4 16.07 -3.99 22.03
C GLU A 4 15.68 -5.35 21.45
N ARG A 5 15.27 -6.30 22.32
CA ARG A 5 14.75 -7.60 21.88
C ARG A 5 13.45 -7.43 21.09
N ILE A 6 12.53 -6.59 21.56
CA ILE A 6 11.27 -6.28 20.86
C ILE A 6 11.57 -5.64 19.49
N LEU A 7 12.46 -4.65 19.44
CA LEU A 7 12.84 -4.01 18.17
C LEU A 7 13.47 -5.00 17.19
N ARG A 8 14.32 -5.93 17.68
CA ARG A 8 14.90 -6.99 16.85
C ARG A 8 13.83 -7.90 16.26
N ILE A 9 12.83 -8.30 17.04
CA ILE A 9 11.71 -9.11 16.57
C ILE A 9 10.90 -8.35 15.51
N LEU A 10 10.55 -7.08 15.77
CA LEU A 10 9.82 -6.24 14.83
C LEU A 10 10.56 -6.05 13.50
N ARG A 11 11.89 -5.94 13.53
CA ARG A 11 12.71 -5.89 12.31
C ARG A 11 12.55 -7.16 11.46
N VAL A 12 12.67 -8.34 12.08
CA VAL A 12 12.49 -9.63 11.37
C VAL A 12 11.09 -9.75 10.80
N VAL A 13 10.07 -9.42 11.58
CA VAL A 13 8.67 -9.45 11.14
C VAL A 13 8.43 -8.49 9.96
N SER A 14 8.97 -7.27 10.01
CA SER A 14 8.79 -6.30 8.92
C SER A 14 9.44 -6.74 7.60
N TRP A 15 10.57 -7.46 7.68
CA TRP A 15 11.20 -8.09 6.51
C TRP A 15 10.32 -9.16 5.88
N TRP A 16 9.71 -10.03 6.71
CA TRP A 16 8.82 -11.08 6.22
C TRP A 16 7.58 -10.51 5.55
N ILE A 17 6.95 -9.49 6.15
CA ILE A 17 5.79 -8.83 5.55
C ILE A 17 6.18 -8.14 4.23
N TYR A 18 7.34 -7.50 4.17
CA TYR A 18 7.83 -6.87 2.94
C TYR A 18 8.01 -7.88 1.80
N ILE A 19 8.58 -9.06 2.09
CA ILE A 19 8.69 -10.15 1.10
C ILE A 19 7.31 -10.62 0.65
N GLY A 20 6.37 -10.80 1.58
CA GLY A 20 4.98 -11.15 1.26
C GLY A 20 4.30 -10.12 0.35
N ALA A 21 4.56 -8.83 0.56
CA ALA A 21 4.05 -7.76 -0.30
C ALA A 21 4.58 -7.87 -1.74
N ILE A 22 5.87 -8.19 -1.92
CA ILE A 22 6.46 -8.40 -3.26
C ILE A 22 5.81 -9.61 -3.94
N VAL A 23 5.64 -10.72 -3.22
CA VAL A 23 4.99 -11.94 -3.75
C VAL A 23 3.58 -11.63 -4.23
N ARG A 24 2.80 -10.85 -3.45
CA ARG A 24 1.45 -10.41 -3.86
C ARG A 24 1.46 -9.65 -5.18
N ALA A 25 2.44 -8.76 -5.39
CA ALA A 25 2.59 -8.04 -6.65
C ALA A 25 2.91 -8.97 -7.83
N LEU A 26 3.78 -9.96 -7.62
CA LEU A 26 4.11 -10.95 -8.65
C LEU A 26 2.91 -11.82 -9.03
N VAL A 27 2.12 -12.28 -8.05
CA VAL A 27 0.89 -13.05 -8.28
C VAL A 27 -0.11 -12.27 -9.11
N GLN A 28 -0.29 -10.97 -8.82
CA GLN A 28 -1.22 -10.12 -9.58
C GLN A 28 -0.78 -9.92 -11.04
N VAL A 29 0.52 -9.74 -11.29
CA VAL A 29 1.07 -9.66 -12.66
C VAL A 29 0.88 -10.99 -13.39
N GLY A 30 1.17 -12.11 -12.72
CA GLY A 30 0.96 -13.45 -13.30
C GLY A 30 -0.50 -13.70 -13.66
N PHE A 31 -1.42 -13.30 -12.79
CA PHE A 31 -2.86 -13.38 -13.04
C PHE A 31 -3.26 -12.56 -14.29
N PHE A 32 -2.76 -11.35 -14.43
CA PHE A 32 -3.06 -10.49 -15.57
C PHE A 32 -2.51 -11.04 -16.89
N VAL A 33 -1.26 -11.49 -16.90
CA VAL A 33 -0.66 -12.12 -18.08
C VAL A 33 -1.43 -13.38 -18.46
N GLY A 34 -1.81 -14.20 -17.47
CA GLY A 34 -2.66 -15.38 -17.70
C GLY A 34 -4.00 -15.02 -18.32
N LEU A 35 -4.61 -13.91 -17.88
CA LEU A 35 -5.88 -13.44 -18.44
C LEU A 35 -5.75 -12.94 -19.88
N LEU A 36 -4.67 -12.22 -20.20
CA LEU A 36 -4.39 -11.75 -21.58
C LEU A 36 -4.10 -12.91 -22.55
N LEU A 37 -3.46 -13.99 -22.07
CA LEU A 37 -3.13 -15.16 -22.87
C LEU A 37 -4.32 -16.13 -23.02
N SER A 38 -5.36 -16.00 -22.19
CA SER A 38 -6.54 -16.84 -22.28
C SER A 38 -7.32 -16.56 -23.57
N LYS A 39 -7.41 -17.56 -24.46
CA LYS A 39 -8.18 -17.47 -25.71
C LYS A 39 -9.69 -17.59 -25.46
N GLU A 40 -10.44 -16.92 -26.33
CA GLU A 40 -11.89 -16.84 -26.47
C GLU A 40 -12.64 -18.06 -25.86
N GLY A 41 -13.30 -17.86 -24.72
CA GLY A 41 -14.14 -18.90 -24.11
C GLY A 41 -14.44 -18.72 -22.62
N THR A 42 -13.61 -18.00 -21.88
CA THR A 42 -13.92 -17.56 -20.51
C THR A 42 -14.62 -16.20 -20.54
N THR A 43 -15.52 -15.93 -19.58
CA THR A 43 -16.31 -14.70 -19.45
C THR A 43 -15.55 -13.36 -19.66
N PRO A 44 -14.25 -13.19 -19.34
CA PRO A 44 -13.50 -12.00 -19.72
C PRO A 44 -13.03 -11.96 -21.20
N GLY A 45 -12.85 -13.09 -21.89
CA GLY A 45 -12.33 -13.13 -23.26
C GLY A 45 -13.25 -12.47 -24.31
N ASN A 46 -14.56 -12.61 -24.14
CA ASN A 46 -15.56 -11.97 -25.03
C ASN A 46 -15.68 -10.44 -24.80
N LEU A 47 -15.20 -9.98 -23.64
CA LEU A 47 -15.19 -8.58 -23.24
C LEU A 47 -13.96 -7.83 -23.81
N LEU A 48 -12.84 -8.54 -23.92
CA LEU A 48 -11.61 -8.06 -24.56
C LEU A 48 -11.75 -7.95 -26.09
N ALA A 49 -12.75 -8.64 -26.68
CA ALA A 49 -13.05 -8.55 -28.11
C ALA A 49 -13.67 -7.21 -28.52
N GLN A 50 -14.27 -6.45 -27.58
CA GLN A 50 -14.71 -5.07 -27.83
C GLN A 50 -13.62 -4.07 -27.45
N PRO A 51 -13.29 -3.08 -28.31
CA PRO A 51 -12.21 -2.12 -28.03
C PRO A 51 -12.49 -1.26 -26.78
N GLN A 52 -13.77 -0.97 -26.49
CA GLN A 52 -14.16 -0.22 -25.30
C GLN A 52 -14.00 -1.05 -24.00
N GLY A 53 -14.30 -2.35 -24.05
CA GLY A 53 -14.16 -3.25 -22.91
C GLY A 53 -12.70 -3.53 -22.55
N LEU A 54 -11.84 -3.68 -23.57
CA LEU A 54 -10.39 -3.81 -23.39
C LEU A 54 -9.78 -2.59 -22.69
N LEU A 55 -10.13 -1.38 -23.12
CA LEU A 55 -9.61 -0.14 -22.52
C LEU A 55 -10.02 -0.04 -21.05
N LEU A 56 -11.30 -0.23 -20.74
CA LEU A 56 -11.81 -0.18 -19.36
C LEU A 56 -11.18 -1.25 -18.47
N PHE A 57 -10.94 -2.45 -19.01
CA PHE A 57 -10.27 -3.53 -18.30
C PHE A 57 -8.79 -3.20 -18.00
N VAL A 58 -8.04 -2.71 -18.99
CA VAL A 58 -6.65 -2.26 -18.81
C VAL A 58 -6.57 -1.11 -17.80
N LEU A 59 -7.54 -0.19 -17.81
CA LEU A 59 -7.61 0.92 -16.85
C LEU A 59 -7.91 0.44 -15.43
N ALA A 60 -8.83 -0.51 -15.26
CA ALA A 60 -9.12 -1.12 -13.97
C ALA A 60 -7.88 -1.85 -13.41
N PHE A 61 -7.18 -2.59 -14.28
CA PHE A 61 -5.98 -3.31 -13.92
C PHE A 61 -4.82 -2.38 -13.55
N SER A 62 -4.58 -1.33 -14.34
CA SER A 62 -3.49 -0.37 -14.07
C SER A 62 -3.70 0.36 -12.74
N LEU A 63 -4.95 0.70 -12.42
CA LEU A 63 -5.31 1.30 -11.13
C LEU A 63 -5.08 0.33 -9.97
N SER A 64 -5.50 -0.93 -10.11
CA SER A 64 -5.28 -1.97 -9.12
C SER A 64 -3.79 -2.26 -8.90
N PHE A 65 -3.02 -2.34 -9.98
CA PHE A 65 -1.57 -2.53 -9.95
C PHE A 65 -0.86 -1.37 -9.24
N THR A 66 -1.32 -0.14 -9.46
CA THR A 66 -0.81 1.05 -8.77
C THR A 66 -0.99 0.92 -7.26
N VAL A 67 -2.16 0.47 -6.79
CA VAL A 67 -2.41 0.26 -5.35
C VAL A 67 -1.46 -0.79 -4.76
N VAL A 68 -1.24 -1.90 -5.45
CA VAL A 68 -0.33 -2.95 -4.98
C VAL A 68 1.13 -2.47 -4.96
N MET A 69 1.57 -1.69 -5.95
CA MET A 69 2.90 -1.08 -5.92
C MET A 69 3.09 -0.09 -4.76
N LEU A 70 2.06 0.69 -4.43
CA LEU A 70 2.08 1.56 -3.26
C LEU A 70 2.14 0.76 -1.96
N TYR A 71 1.43 -0.37 -1.88
CA TYR A 71 1.48 -1.29 -0.75
C TYR A 71 2.89 -1.90 -0.55
N VAL A 72 3.57 -2.30 -1.63
CA VAL A 72 4.98 -2.75 -1.56
C VAL A 72 5.88 -1.64 -1.04
N ASN A 73 5.71 -0.41 -1.56
CA ASN A 73 6.47 0.75 -1.13
C ASN A 73 6.23 1.10 0.35
N LEU A 74 5.02 0.90 0.85
CA LEU A 74 4.67 1.09 2.25
C LEU A 74 5.49 0.16 3.15
N TRP A 75 5.49 -1.14 2.87
CA TRP A 75 6.23 -2.10 3.68
C TRP A 75 7.74 -1.96 3.56
N LYS A 76 8.25 -1.54 2.39
CA LYS A 76 9.65 -1.13 2.24
C LYS A 76 10.01 -0.02 3.23
N ARG A 77 9.19 1.03 3.30
CA ARG A 77 9.42 2.16 4.22
C ARG A 77 9.31 1.75 5.69
N VAL A 78 8.31 0.94 6.06
CA VAL A 78 8.17 0.43 7.43
C VAL A 78 9.41 -0.37 7.85
N LYS A 79 9.87 -1.28 7.00
CA LYS A 79 11.12 -2.03 7.18
C LYS A 79 12.32 -1.11 7.35
N ASP A 80 12.45 -0.08 6.50
CA ASP A 80 13.57 0.87 6.56
C ASP A 80 13.54 1.70 7.86
N VAL A 81 12.37 2.16 8.30
CA VAL A 81 12.18 2.89 9.57
C VAL A 81 12.63 2.01 10.74
N LEU A 82 12.11 0.78 10.84
CA LEU A 82 12.45 -0.14 11.93
C LEU A 82 13.92 -0.56 11.95
N THR A 83 14.54 -0.65 10.77
CA THR A 83 15.97 -0.97 10.65
C THR A 83 16.86 0.20 11.11
N ARG A 84 16.45 1.44 10.85
CA ARG A 84 17.22 2.65 11.19
C ARG A 84 17.03 3.15 12.62
N ILE A 85 15.88 2.90 13.25
CA ILE A 85 15.66 3.27 14.65
C ILE A 85 16.71 2.58 15.54
N THR A 86 17.39 3.35 16.39
CA THR A 86 18.27 2.83 17.44
C THR A 86 17.70 3.21 18.81
N ILE A 87 17.89 2.35 19.82
CA ILE A 87 17.40 2.63 21.17
C ILE A 87 18.27 3.66 21.89
N SER A 88 19.56 3.78 21.51
CA SER A 88 20.48 4.75 22.08
C SER A 88 20.13 6.19 21.69
N ASN A 89 19.70 6.41 20.44
CA ASN A 89 19.19 7.71 20.00
C ASN A 89 17.96 7.53 19.09
N PRO A 90 16.76 7.40 19.67
CA PRO A 90 15.55 7.09 18.92
C PRO A 90 14.97 8.30 18.17
N PHE A 91 15.23 9.52 18.65
CA PHE A 91 14.69 10.74 18.08
C PHE A 91 15.74 11.37 17.17
N THR A 92 15.62 11.11 15.87
CA THR A 92 16.44 11.79 14.86
C THR A 92 15.53 12.43 13.81
N MET A 93 15.97 13.56 13.26
CA MET A 93 15.22 14.25 12.20
C MET A 93 15.01 13.35 10.97
N ASP A 94 15.95 12.45 10.71
CA ASP A 94 15.84 11.47 9.63
C ASP A 94 14.68 10.50 9.86
N ILE A 95 14.55 9.92 11.05
CA ILE A 95 13.44 9.02 11.39
C ILE A 95 12.12 9.78 11.34
N ALA A 96 12.08 11.01 11.87
CA ALA A 96 10.87 11.84 11.83
C ALA A 96 10.38 12.09 10.39
N ARG A 97 11.29 12.44 9.47
CA ARG A 97 10.98 12.62 8.04
C ARG A 97 10.55 11.31 7.37
N MET A 98 11.13 10.18 7.75
CA MET A 98 10.73 8.87 7.22
C MET A 98 9.31 8.50 7.66
N LEU A 99 8.96 8.74 8.92
CA LEU A 99 7.60 8.54 9.45
C LEU A 99 6.61 9.47 8.75
N GLU A 100 6.93 10.75 8.59
CA GLU A 100 6.09 11.72 7.90
C GLU A 100 5.78 11.28 6.45
N LYS A 101 6.82 10.90 5.69
CA LYS A 101 6.65 10.37 4.32
C LYS A 101 5.82 9.07 4.29
N THR A 102 5.89 8.26 5.36
CA THR A 102 5.08 7.03 5.48
C THR A 102 3.62 7.38 5.74
N GLY A 103 3.34 8.39 6.57
CA GLY A 103 1.99 8.93 6.77
C GLY A 103 1.38 9.46 5.47
N TYR A 104 2.13 10.24 4.69
CA TYR A 104 1.66 10.71 3.37
C TYR A 104 1.39 9.56 2.41
N LEU A 105 2.27 8.54 2.38
CA LEU A 105 2.04 7.36 1.54
C LEU A 105 0.78 6.59 1.92
N LEU A 106 0.50 6.40 3.21
CA LEU A 106 -0.73 5.78 3.69
C LEU A 106 -1.98 6.55 3.24
N LEU A 107 -1.93 7.88 3.31
CA LEU A 107 -3.01 8.74 2.82
C LEU A 107 -3.19 8.59 1.30
N THR A 108 -2.10 8.56 0.54
CA THR A 108 -2.14 8.35 -0.91
C THR A 108 -2.76 6.99 -1.27
N ILE A 109 -2.39 5.92 -0.56
CA ILE A 109 -2.99 4.58 -0.74
C ILE A 109 -4.50 4.64 -0.51
N TRP A 110 -4.95 5.31 0.55
CA TRP A 110 -6.37 5.45 0.84
C TRP A 110 -7.12 6.18 -0.27
N ILE A 111 -6.61 7.33 -0.73
CA ILE A 111 -7.23 8.12 -1.81
C ILE A 111 -7.37 7.29 -3.09
N ILE A 112 -6.29 6.62 -3.51
CA ILE A 112 -6.30 5.82 -4.75
C ILE A 112 -7.21 4.59 -4.61
N SER A 113 -7.23 3.95 -3.44
CA SER A 113 -8.12 2.82 -3.16
C SER A 113 -9.60 3.26 -3.17
N PHE A 114 -9.90 4.45 -2.65
CA PHE A 114 -11.24 5.02 -2.71
C PHE A 114 -11.67 5.30 -4.16
N ILE A 115 -10.79 5.89 -4.98
CA ILE A 115 -11.05 6.10 -6.42
C ILE A 115 -11.29 4.76 -7.11
N GLY A 116 -10.45 3.75 -6.84
CA GLY A 116 -10.59 2.41 -7.42
C GLY A 116 -11.88 1.70 -7.05
N LEU A 117 -12.34 1.84 -5.80
CA LEU A 117 -13.63 1.30 -5.37
C LEU A 117 -14.80 1.95 -6.11
N ASN A 118 -14.79 3.28 -6.24
CA ASN A 118 -15.81 4.01 -6.99
C ASN A 118 -15.79 3.66 -8.48
N PHE A 119 -14.60 3.52 -9.05
CA PHE A 119 -14.43 3.08 -10.44
C PHE A 119 -14.98 1.67 -10.67
N ARG A 120 -14.72 0.73 -9.75
CA ARG A 120 -15.33 -0.61 -9.79
C ARG A 120 -16.86 -0.54 -9.72
N HIS A 121 -17.42 0.30 -8.85
CA HIS A 121 -18.88 0.46 -8.75
C HIS A 121 -19.48 1.04 -10.04
N TYR A 122 -18.81 2.02 -10.64
CA TYR A 122 -19.18 2.58 -11.94
C TYR A 122 -19.18 1.51 -13.04
N LEU A 123 -18.13 0.70 -13.12
CA LEU A 123 -18.04 -0.40 -14.09
C LEU A 123 -19.16 -1.43 -13.90
N LYS A 124 -19.49 -1.80 -12.66
CA LYS A 124 -20.60 -2.71 -12.38
C LYS A 124 -21.95 -2.18 -12.85
N LYS A 125 -22.19 -0.88 -12.64
CA LYS A 125 -23.48 -0.24 -12.94
C LYS A 125 -23.68 -0.05 -14.45
N HIS A 126 -22.62 0.30 -15.18
CA HIS A 126 -22.71 0.69 -16.59
C HIS A 126 -22.27 -0.41 -17.57
N PHE A 127 -21.51 -1.41 -17.12
CA PHE A 127 -20.95 -2.48 -17.95
C PHE A 127 -21.12 -3.84 -17.24
N SER A 128 -22.34 -4.39 -17.27
CA SER A 128 -22.72 -5.58 -16.50
C SER A 128 -21.83 -6.81 -16.72
N SER A 129 -21.36 -7.02 -17.96
CA SER A 129 -20.42 -8.09 -18.31
C SER A 129 -19.01 -7.88 -17.73
N LEU A 130 -18.54 -6.63 -17.66
CA LEU A 130 -17.26 -6.26 -17.03
C LEU A 130 -17.36 -6.30 -15.51
N GLY A 131 -18.50 -5.88 -14.96
CA GLY A 131 -18.84 -5.97 -13.55
C GLY A 131 -18.85 -7.41 -13.02
N GLN A 132 -19.43 -8.34 -13.79
CA GLN A 132 -19.43 -9.77 -13.46
C GLN A 132 -18.02 -10.39 -13.54
N ALA A 133 -17.22 -10.03 -14.55
CA ALA A 133 -15.83 -10.48 -14.63
C ALA A 133 -14.99 -9.97 -13.44
N LEU A 134 -15.23 -8.74 -12.97
CA LEU A 134 -14.59 -8.16 -11.77
C LEU A 134 -15.11 -8.75 -10.45
N ASP A 135 -16.26 -9.43 -10.44
CA ASP A 135 -16.78 -10.11 -9.25
C ASP A 135 -16.24 -11.52 -9.06
N GLY A 136 -15.78 -12.16 -10.14
CA GLY A 136 -14.97 -13.38 -10.06
C GLY A 136 -13.53 -13.14 -9.61
N ILE A 137 -13.07 -11.88 -9.55
CA ILE A 137 -11.75 -11.51 -9.05
C ILE A 137 -11.88 -11.16 -7.57
N ASP A 138 -11.12 -11.86 -6.72
CA ASP A 138 -11.05 -11.58 -5.30
C ASP A 138 -10.83 -10.08 -5.06
N ALA A 139 -11.72 -9.47 -4.28
CA ALA A 139 -11.64 -8.04 -3.96
C ALA A 139 -10.31 -7.69 -3.27
N ASP A 140 -9.72 -8.66 -2.57
CA ASP A 140 -8.40 -8.56 -1.97
C ASP A 140 -7.30 -8.54 -3.05
N LEU A 141 -7.41 -9.33 -4.12
CA LEU A 141 -6.46 -9.29 -5.23
C LEU A 141 -6.45 -7.93 -5.95
N LEU A 142 -7.60 -7.25 -5.99
CA LEU A 142 -7.73 -5.91 -6.57
C LEU A 142 -7.14 -4.80 -5.67
N GLY A 143 -6.97 -5.06 -4.37
CA GLY A 143 -6.35 -4.13 -3.43
C GLY A 143 -7.19 -2.90 -3.07
N PHE A 144 -8.43 -2.79 -3.55
CA PHE A 144 -9.31 -1.64 -3.29
C PHE A 144 -9.99 -1.70 -1.92
N ASP A 145 -9.22 -1.89 -0.86
CA ASP A 145 -9.74 -1.78 0.50
C ASP A 145 -9.71 -0.32 0.97
N ALA A 146 -10.86 0.34 0.83
CA ALA A 146 -11.06 1.73 1.27
C ALA A 146 -11.76 1.84 2.64
N ARG A 147 -11.78 0.78 3.46
CA ARG A 147 -12.50 0.71 4.76
C ARG A 147 -11.96 1.64 5.87
N GLY A 148 -11.23 2.69 5.51
CA GLY A 148 -10.74 3.73 6.41
C GLY A 148 -9.48 3.38 7.22
N MET A 149 -9.05 2.11 7.22
CA MET A 149 -7.86 1.68 7.97
C MET A 149 -6.59 2.43 7.55
N TYR A 150 -6.38 2.62 6.24
CA TYR A 150 -5.25 3.40 5.73
C TYR A 150 -5.33 4.89 6.10
N LEU A 151 -6.54 5.47 6.12
CA LEU A 151 -6.74 6.86 6.53
C LEU A 151 -6.40 7.05 8.01
N LEU A 152 -6.89 6.15 8.87
CA LEU A 152 -6.61 6.18 10.30
C LEU A 152 -5.13 5.93 10.59
N ALA A 153 -4.51 4.96 9.89
CA ALA A 153 -3.08 4.72 9.98
C ALA A 153 -2.26 5.92 9.50
N ALA A 154 -2.67 6.60 8.44
CA ALA A 154 -2.01 7.81 7.95
C ALA A 154 -2.01 8.91 9.02
N ALA A 155 -3.17 9.17 9.63
CA ALA A 155 -3.31 10.15 10.69
C ALA A 155 -2.42 9.80 11.90
N LEU A 156 -2.45 8.53 12.34
CA LEU A 156 -1.66 8.07 13.46
C LEU A 156 -0.15 8.19 13.20
N VAL A 157 0.34 7.69 12.07
CA VAL A 157 1.75 7.77 11.70
C VAL A 157 2.20 9.22 11.52
N TYR A 158 1.34 10.08 10.98
CA TYR A 158 1.62 11.51 10.88
C TYR A 158 1.77 12.16 12.26
N VAL A 159 0.85 11.91 13.19
CA VAL A 159 0.95 12.39 14.57
C VAL A 159 2.25 11.91 15.23
N ILE A 160 2.58 10.63 15.08
CA ILE A 160 3.85 10.08 15.61
C ILE A 160 5.05 10.82 14.98
N SER A 161 5.01 11.15 13.69
CA SER A 161 6.09 11.93 13.06
C SER A 161 6.27 13.32 13.67
N GLN A 162 5.18 14.01 14.06
CA GLN A 162 5.26 15.30 14.75
C GLN A 162 5.82 15.16 16.17
N VAL A 163 5.42 14.11 16.90
CA VAL A 163 6.00 13.80 18.22
C VAL A 163 7.50 13.56 18.12
N PHE A 164 7.96 12.86 17.07
CA PHE A 164 9.39 12.65 16.83
C PHE A 164 10.12 13.97 16.52
N LYS A 165 9.55 14.86 15.70
CA LYS A 165 10.13 16.19 15.44
C LYS A 165 10.28 16.99 16.74
N ARG A 166 9.23 17.02 17.56
CA ARG A 166 9.27 17.71 18.86
C ARG A 166 10.29 17.08 19.81
N GLY A 167 10.42 15.75 19.81
CA GLY A 167 11.46 15.04 20.58
C GLY A 167 12.87 15.44 20.18
N VAL A 168 13.14 15.64 18.88
CA VAL A 168 14.43 16.12 18.38
C VAL A 168 14.73 17.55 18.85
N GLU A 169 13.74 18.45 18.78
CA GLU A 169 13.88 19.83 19.27
C GLU A 169 14.25 19.86 20.76
N LEU A 170 13.54 19.08 21.58
CA LEU A 170 13.80 19.01 23.02
C LEU A 170 15.18 18.44 23.35
N GLN A 171 15.69 17.48 22.57
CA GLN A 171 17.05 16.97 22.75
C GLN A 171 18.10 18.05 22.44
N GLN A 172 17.90 18.84 21.39
CA GLN A 172 18.82 19.92 21.01
C GLN A 172 18.83 21.04 22.06
N GLU A 173 17.67 21.40 22.61
CA GLU A 173 17.57 22.40 23.69
C GLU A 173 18.33 21.95 24.95
N ASN A 174 18.25 20.66 25.29
CA ASN A 174 18.91 20.10 26.48
C ASN A 174 20.43 19.98 26.29
N GLU A 175 20.93 19.70 25.08
CA GLU A 175 22.37 19.68 24.80
C GLU A 175 23.02 21.07 24.84
N LEU A 176 22.25 22.14 24.61
CA LEU A 176 22.75 23.53 24.64
C LEU A 176 22.79 24.16 26.05
N THR A 177 22.20 23.49 27.05
CA THR A 177 22.05 24.03 28.41
C THR A 177 22.88 23.29 29.46
N ILE A 178 23.61 22.23 29.08
CA ILE A 178 24.52 21.45 29.95
C ILE A 178 25.96 21.95 29.80
#